data_AF-A0A5C3MVS7-F1
#
_entry.id   AF-A0A5C3MVS7-F1
#
_cell.length_a   1.000
_cell.length_b   1.000
_cell.length_c   1.000
_cell.angle_alpha   90.00
_cell.angle_beta   90.00
_cell.angle_gamma   90.00
#
_symmetry.space_group_name_H-M   'P 1'
#
loop_
_entity.id
_entity.type
_entity.pdbx_description
1 polymer ?
#
loop_
_entity_poly.entity_id
_entity_poly.type
_entity_poly.pdbx_seq_one_letter_code
_entity_poly.pdbx_strand_id
1 'polypeptide(L)'
;MEGVTHAWLGNYTSPVLTVLREMSDRISGDIIPPERRPSDSLTLLQPLIAAYDDQSFEDMKTAIFPSFFHGKCQQDGVDPPGCPNPDCPVVCGTPGSMVHFYSKLRFIVYNQTRHILEQLAKPGSKTYQQVERTVLERSSNSRRTLRYMRRDILSTFDTERLEELSSFTTRTTDAQTNLKNILGEAGPLLEQACGGTGTGVTNGLPDCSWEGPMKEFILSYP
;
A
#
# COMPACT_ATOMS: atom_id res chain seq x y z
N MET A 1 6.82 22.29 5.46
CA MET A 1 7.11 20.84 5.50
C MET A 1 5.84 20.02 5.37
N GLU A 2 4.85 20.18 6.26
CA GLU A 2 3.58 19.42 6.20
C GLU A 2 2.85 19.55 4.86
N GLY A 3 2.79 20.75 4.27
CA GLY A 3 2.16 20.94 2.96
C GLY A 3 2.86 20.19 1.81
N VAL A 4 4.19 20.05 1.86
CA VAL A 4 4.92 19.22 0.86
C VAL A 4 4.59 17.74 1.05
N THR A 5 4.52 17.26 2.29
CA THR A 5 4.09 15.88 2.59
C THR A 5 2.68 15.62 2.05
N HIS A 6 1.72 16.50 2.32
CA HIS A 6 0.35 16.36 1.81
C HIS A 6 0.28 16.37 0.29
N ALA A 7 1.04 17.26 -0.38
CA ALA A 7 1.07 17.30 -1.83
C ALA A 7 1.58 15.97 -2.43
N TRP A 8 2.60 15.36 -1.82
CA TRP A 8 3.08 14.03 -2.24
C TRP A 8 2.04 12.94 -2.01
N LEU A 9 1.36 12.90 -0.87
CA LEU A 9 0.29 11.92 -0.63
C LEU A 9 -0.88 12.09 -1.61
N GLY A 10 -1.27 13.34 -1.90
CA GLY A 10 -2.29 13.65 -2.90
C GLY A 10 -1.89 13.12 -4.29
N ASN A 11 -0.65 13.36 -4.70
CA ASN A 11 -0.12 12.85 -5.95
C ASN A 11 -0.12 11.32 -6.03
N TYR A 12 0.22 10.63 -4.93
CA TYR A 12 0.23 9.16 -4.86
C TYR A 12 -1.15 8.51 -4.69
N THR A 13 -2.21 9.29 -4.45
CA THR A 13 -3.57 8.75 -4.26
C THR A 13 -4.01 7.91 -5.46
N SER A 14 -3.78 8.38 -6.69
CA SER A 14 -4.19 7.64 -7.90
C SER A 14 -3.38 6.36 -8.16
N PRO A 15 -2.03 6.36 -8.10
CA PRO A 15 -1.23 5.13 -8.17
C PRO A 15 -1.61 4.11 -7.10
N VAL A 16 -1.76 4.54 -5.85
CA VAL A 16 -2.14 3.64 -4.73
C VAL A 16 -3.52 3.04 -4.97
N LEU A 17 -4.51 3.85 -5.35
CA LEU A 17 -5.85 3.35 -5.64
C LEU A 17 -5.87 2.36 -6.82
N THR A 18 -5.01 2.56 -7.81
CA THR A 18 -4.86 1.64 -8.95
C THR A 18 -4.34 0.28 -8.47
N VAL A 19 -3.30 0.27 -7.64
CA VAL A 19 -2.75 -0.96 -7.03
C VAL A 19 -3.80 -1.68 -6.18
N LEU A 20 -4.54 -0.94 -5.34
CA LEU A 20 -5.57 -1.51 -4.48
C LEU A 20 -6.73 -2.10 -5.28
N ARG A 21 -7.16 -1.42 -6.35
CA ARG A 21 -8.25 -1.93 -7.20
C ARG A 21 -7.85 -3.20 -7.93
N GLU A 22 -6.62 -3.25 -8.47
CA GLU A 22 -6.11 -4.46 -9.13
C GLU A 22 -6.07 -5.65 -8.16
N MET A 23 -5.54 -5.45 -6.94
CA MET A 23 -5.55 -6.49 -5.91
C MET A 23 -6.97 -6.91 -5.52
N SER A 24 -7.90 -5.96 -5.35
CA SER A 24 -9.27 -6.27 -4.95
C SER A 24 -10.05 -7.01 -6.03
N ASP A 25 -9.85 -6.65 -7.30
CA ASP A 25 -10.46 -7.32 -8.44
C ASP A 25 -9.96 -8.76 -8.57
N ARG A 26 -8.66 -9.00 -8.38
CA ARG A 26 -8.09 -10.36 -8.34
C ARG A 26 -8.60 -11.19 -7.17
N ILE A 27 -8.69 -10.61 -5.97
CA ILE A 27 -9.28 -11.32 -4.81
C ILE A 27 -10.74 -11.69 -5.11
N SER A 28 -11.53 -10.75 -5.63
CA SER A 28 -12.94 -10.99 -5.99
C SER A 28 -13.07 -12.04 -7.10
N GLY A 29 -12.22 -11.99 -8.13
CA GLY A 29 -12.21 -12.90 -9.27
C GLY A 29 -11.78 -14.32 -8.90
N ASP A 30 -10.66 -14.44 -8.19
CA ASP A 30 -9.92 -15.70 -8.00
C ASP A 30 -10.31 -16.44 -6.71
N ILE A 31 -10.82 -15.73 -5.69
CA ILE A 31 -11.08 -16.29 -4.36
C ILE A 31 -12.58 -16.30 -4.02
N ILE A 32 -13.33 -15.26 -4.41
CA ILE A 32 -14.73 -15.12 -4.02
C ILE A 32 -15.67 -15.73 -5.07
N PRO A 33 -16.59 -16.64 -4.68
CA PRO A 33 -17.60 -17.18 -5.59
C PRO A 33 -18.46 -16.08 -6.21
N PRO A 34 -18.84 -16.16 -7.50
CA PRO A 34 -19.59 -15.11 -8.21
C PRO A 34 -20.81 -14.56 -7.47
N GLU A 35 -21.58 -15.43 -6.82
CA GLU A 35 -22.79 -15.10 -6.08
C GLU A 35 -22.56 -14.36 -4.75
N ARG A 36 -21.30 -14.25 -4.31
CA ARG A 36 -20.89 -13.57 -3.06
C ARG A 36 -19.96 -12.38 -3.30
N ARG A 37 -19.59 -12.13 -4.56
CA ARG A 37 -18.75 -10.98 -4.92
C ARG A 37 -19.47 -9.69 -4.50
N PRO A 38 -18.78 -8.76 -3.81
CA PRO A 38 -19.36 -7.46 -3.54
C PRO A 38 -19.57 -6.70 -4.86
N SER A 39 -20.52 -5.75 -4.87
CA SER A 39 -20.70 -4.84 -6.01
C SER A 39 -19.48 -3.94 -6.23
N ASP A 40 -18.78 -3.59 -5.16
CA ASP A 40 -17.48 -2.90 -5.20
C ASP A 40 -16.41 -3.79 -4.55
N SER A 41 -15.45 -4.24 -5.35
CA SER A 41 -14.36 -5.11 -4.89
C SER A 41 -13.46 -4.42 -3.86
N LEU A 42 -13.30 -3.10 -3.92
CA LEU A 42 -12.43 -2.34 -3.01
C LEU A 42 -12.85 -2.48 -1.55
N THR A 43 -14.13 -2.76 -1.29
CA THR A 43 -14.65 -3.02 0.07
C THR A 43 -13.95 -4.19 0.77
N LEU A 44 -13.33 -5.12 0.02
CA LEU A 44 -12.53 -6.21 0.56
C LEU A 44 -11.20 -5.72 1.17
N LEU A 45 -10.68 -4.60 0.67
CA LEU A 45 -9.41 -4.00 1.10
C LEU A 45 -9.61 -2.77 1.99
N GLN A 46 -10.83 -2.51 2.46
CA GLN A 46 -11.11 -1.38 3.35
C GLN A 46 -10.17 -1.30 4.58
N PRO A 47 -9.81 -2.42 5.25
CA PRO A 47 -8.84 -2.37 6.35
C PRO A 47 -7.45 -1.87 5.91
N LEU A 48 -7.03 -2.21 4.69
CA LEU A 48 -5.75 -1.78 4.13
C LEU A 48 -5.78 -0.31 3.75
N ILE A 49 -6.85 0.16 3.11
CA ILE A 49 -7.08 1.58 2.80
C ILE A 49 -7.00 2.42 4.08
N ALA A 50 -7.77 2.04 5.11
CA ALA A 50 -7.78 2.77 6.38
C ALA A 50 -6.39 2.80 7.05
N ALA A 51 -5.69 1.66 7.08
CA ALA A 51 -4.35 1.60 7.66
C ALA A 51 -3.32 2.42 6.86
N TYR A 52 -3.44 2.47 5.54
CA TYR A 52 -2.59 3.32 4.70
C TYR A 52 -2.87 4.81 4.98
N ASP A 53 -4.13 5.22 5.01
CA ASP A 53 -4.52 6.60 5.31
C ASP A 53 -4.02 7.05 6.70
N ASP A 54 -4.16 6.18 7.70
CA ASP A 54 -3.73 6.45 9.08
C ASP A 54 -2.20 6.56 9.22
N GLN A 55 -1.44 5.73 8.49
CA GLN A 55 0.02 5.63 8.66
C GLN A 55 0.81 6.53 7.69
N SER A 56 0.27 6.76 6.49
CA SER A 56 1.04 7.34 5.37
C SER A 56 1.61 8.72 5.66
N PHE A 57 0.90 9.58 6.39
CA PHE A 57 1.36 10.94 6.62
C PHE A 57 2.63 11.02 7.47
N GLU A 58 2.62 10.43 8.67
CA GLU A 58 3.77 10.54 9.58
C GLU A 58 4.99 9.77 9.05
N ASP A 59 4.77 8.63 8.40
CA ASP A 59 5.85 7.85 7.77
C ASP A 59 6.46 8.60 6.58
N MET A 60 5.63 9.19 5.71
CA MET A 60 6.10 10.00 4.57
C MET A 60 6.82 11.25 5.03
N LYS A 61 6.26 11.94 6.02
CA LYS A 61 6.89 13.10 6.64
C LYS A 61 8.26 12.72 7.17
N THR A 62 8.37 11.64 7.93
CA THR A 62 9.63 11.17 8.52
C THR A 62 10.67 10.79 7.46
N ALA A 63 10.23 10.11 6.40
CA ALA A 63 11.09 9.70 5.29
C ALA A 63 11.68 10.90 4.53
N ILE A 64 10.92 11.98 4.37
CA ILE A 64 11.41 13.23 3.77
C ILE A 64 12.23 14.02 4.80
N PHE A 65 11.66 14.26 5.99
CA PHE A 65 12.19 15.07 7.09
C PHE A 65 12.06 14.35 8.44
N PRO A 66 13.13 14.17 9.24
CA PRO A 66 14.48 14.65 9.01
C PRO A 66 15.38 13.64 8.28
N SER A 67 14.84 12.53 7.75
CA SER A 67 15.69 11.40 7.30
C SER A 67 16.64 11.77 6.16
N PHE A 68 16.19 12.52 5.16
CA PHE A 68 17.07 13.01 4.10
C PHE A 68 17.23 14.53 4.15
N PHE A 69 16.13 15.28 4.16
CA PHE A 69 16.18 16.74 4.28
C PHE A 69 16.15 17.12 5.75
N HIS A 70 17.13 17.90 6.18
CA HIS A 70 17.28 18.33 7.57
C HIS A 70 16.61 19.68 7.80
N GLY A 71 16.79 20.31 8.97
CA GLY A 71 16.18 21.61 9.29
C GLY A 71 16.69 22.78 8.41
N LYS A 72 16.82 23.96 9.01
CA LYS A 72 17.33 25.13 8.29
C LYS A 72 18.75 24.88 7.77
N CYS A 73 19.06 25.42 6.59
CA CYS A 73 20.39 25.37 5.99
C CYS A 73 21.44 26.18 6.78
N GLN A 74 21.03 27.11 7.64
CA GLN A 74 21.92 28.02 8.34
C GLN A 74 22.88 27.31 9.29
N GLN A 75 24.17 27.61 9.14
CA GLN A 75 25.19 27.34 10.15
C GLN A 75 25.45 28.66 10.88
N ASP A 76 25.25 28.68 12.19
CA ASP A 76 25.43 29.88 13.03
C ASP A 76 24.63 31.12 12.56
N GLY A 77 23.45 30.90 11.98
CA GLY A 77 22.58 31.97 11.47
C GLY A 77 22.99 32.53 10.10
N VAL A 78 24.02 31.96 9.46
CA VAL A 78 24.50 32.36 8.14
C VAL A 78 24.18 31.27 7.10
N ASP A 79 23.67 31.70 5.95
CA ASP A 79 23.42 30.78 4.84
C ASP A 79 24.75 30.28 4.25
N PRO A 80 24.92 28.97 4.04
CA PRO A 80 26.16 28.43 3.52
C PRO A 80 26.45 28.98 2.11
N PRO A 81 27.73 29.24 1.77
CA PRO A 81 28.12 29.67 0.44
C PRO A 81 27.59 28.71 -0.63
N GLY A 82 26.89 29.25 -1.63
CA GLY A 82 26.39 28.46 -2.76
C GLY A 82 24.94 28.00 -2.68
N CYS A 83 24.10 28.57 -1.80
CA CYS A 83 22.63 28.38 -1.86
C CYS A 83 21.90 29.60 -2.44
N PRO A 84 21.98 29.87 -3.76
CA PRO A 84 21.10 30.81 -4.43
C PRO A 84 19.66 30.26 -4.47
N ASN A 85 18.65 31.13 -4.34
CA ASN A 85 17.29 30.77 -4.72
C ASN A 85 17.21 30.72 -6.26
N PRO A 86 16.71 29.65 -6.93
CA PRO A 86 15.99 28.49 -6.40
C PRO A 86 16.76 27.17 -6.31
N ASP A 87 18.10 27.19 -6.37
CA ASP A 87 18.91 25.98 -6.43
C ASP A 87 19.96 25.94 -5.33
N CYS A 88 19.84 25.00 -4.39
CA CYS A 88 20.76 24.88 -3.25
C CYS A 88 21.32 23.44 -3.16
N PRO A 89 22.63 23.24 -3.43
CA PRO A 89 23.26 21.92 -3.42
C PRO A 89 23.54 21.39 -2.00
N VAL A 90 23.22 22.16 -0.96
CA VAL A 90 23.30 21.71 0.43
C VAL A 90 22.02 20.97 0.77
N VAL A 91 22.11 19.76 1.33
CA VAL A 91 20.94 18.99 1.76
C VAL A 91 20.37 19.58 3.05
N CYS A 92 19.24 20.28 2.94
CA CYS A 92 18.52 20.87 4.07
C CYS A 92 17.03 21.02 3.71
N GLY A 93 16.20 21.47 4.64
CA GLY A 93 14.75 21.52 4.47
C GLY A 93 14.22 22.75 3.75
N THR A 94 15.09 23.50 3.06
CA THR A 94 14.69 24.70 2.31
C THR A 94 14.11 24.31 0.94
N PRO A 95 13.18 25.12 0.40
CA PRO A 95 12.63 24.90 -0.93
C PRO A 95 13.69 24.68 -2.03
N GLY A 96 14.73 25.52 -2.05
CA GLY A 96 15.80 25.41 -3.06
C GLY A 96 16.59 24.11 -2.98
N SER A 97 16.80 23.57 -1.78
CA SER A 97 17.47 22.27 -1.59
C SER A 97 16.60 21.13 -2.10
N MET A 98 15.30 21.17 -1.78
CA MET A 98 14.36 20.16 -2.23
C MET A 98 14.22 20.13 -3.76
N VAL A 99 14.26 21.30 -4.40
CA VAL A 99 14.25 21.42 -5.87
C VAL A 99 15.54 20.88 -6.49
N HIS A 100 16.71 21.23 -5.91
CA HIS A 100 18.01 20.70 -6.36
C HIS A 100 18.03 19.17 -6.31
N PHE A 101 17.58 18.60 -5.19
CA PHE A 101 17.55 17.16 -4.96
C PHE A 101 16.22 16.49 -5.35
N TYR A 102 15.45 17.08 -6.27
CA TYR A 102 14.10 16.59 -6.59
C TYR A 102 14.07 15.13 -7.04
N SER A 103 15.05 14.69 -7.85
CA SER A 103 15.13 13.29 -8.27
C SER A 103 15.22 12.35 -7.06
N LYS A 104 16.04 12.71 -6.07
CA LYS A 104 16.18 11.95 -4.83
C LYS A 104 14.91 12.00 -3.98
N LEU A 105 14.29 13.18 -3.85
CA LEU A 105 13.01 13.36 -3.16
C LEU A 105 11.93 12.43 -3.75
N ARG A 106 11.81 12.39 -5.08
CA ARG A 106 10.86 11.49 -5.77
C ARG A 106 11.07 10.03 -5.38
N PHE A 107 12.31 9.54 -5.36
CA PHE A 107 12.60 8.16 -4.99
C PHE A 107 12.37 7.87 -3.50
N ILE A 108 12.60 8.85 -2.61
CA ILE A 108 12.26 8.71 -1.19
C ILE A 108 10.76 8.47 -1.03
N VAL A 109 9.94 9.34 -1.64
CA VAL A 109 8.48 9.25 -1.56
C VAL A 109 7.95 7.96 -2.18
N TYR A 110 8.48 7.58 -3.34
CA TYR A 110 8.15 6.32 -3.99
C TYR A 110 8.45 5.11 -3.10
N ASN A 111 9.68 5.01 -2.62
CA ASN A 111 10.12 3.87 -1.82
C ASN A 111 9.37 3.80 -0.49
N GLN A 112 9.06 4.96 0.11
CA GLN A 112 8.24 4.99 1.33
C GLN A 112 6.81 4.51 1.06
N THR A 113 6.17 4.96 -0.03
CA THR A 113 4.83 4.50 -0.41
C THR A 113 4.80 2.99 -0.63
N ARG A 114 5.76 2.49 -1.41
CA ARG A 114 5.97 1.06 -1.63
C ARG A 114 6.12 0.30 -0.32
N HIS A 115 6.99 0.79 0.56
CA HIS A 115 7.29 0.16 1.83
C HIS A 115 6.05 0.02 2.72
N ILE A 116 5.24 1.07 2.82
CA ILE A 116 4.01 1.06 3.62
C ILE A 116 3.04 0.01 3.06
N LEU A 117 2.81 0.00 1.74
CA LEU A 117 1.92 -0.99 1.11
C LEU A 117 2.40 -2.42 1.37
N GLU A 118 3.69 -2.70 1.16
CA GLU A 118 4.28 -4.01 1.41
C GLU A 118 4.19 -4.43 2.89
N GLN A 119 4.41 -3.51 3.83
CA GLN A 119 4.29 -3.80 5.26
C GLN A 119 2.86 -4.10 5.67
N LEU A 120 1.89 -3.30 5.22
CA LEU A 120 0.47 -3.49 5.54
C LEU A 120 -0.06 -4.78 4.91
N ALA A 121 0.36 -5.11 3.69
CA ALA A 121 0.01 -6.32 2.97
C ALA A 121 0.78 -7.58 3.43
N LYS A 122 1.76 -7.44 4.32
CA LYS A 122 2.60 -8.56 4.77
C LYS A 122 1.80 -9.56 5.62
N PRO A 123 1.89 -10.88 5.33
CA PRO A 123 1.31 -11.90 6.19
C PRO A 123 1.78 -11.76 7.65
N GLY A 124 0.81 -11.79 8.57
CA GLY A 124 1.05 -11.59 10.00
C GLY A 124 0.93 -10.15 10.48
N SER A 125 0.81 -9.15 9.58
CA SER A 125 0.42 -7.80 9.97
C SER A 125 -1.04 -7.80 10.47
N LYS A 126 -1.38 -6.86 11.35
CA LYS A 126 -2.78 -6.70 11.84
C LYS A 126 -3.74 -6.43 10.68
N THR A 127 -3.32 -5.58 9.74
CA THR A 127 -4.08 -5.19 8.56
C THR A 127 -4.34 -6.39 7.63
N TYR A 128 -3.30 -7.18 7.34
CA TYR A 128 -3.43 -8.41 6.56
C TYR A 128 -4.45 -9.36 7.19
N GLN A 129 -4.39 -9.58 8.51
CA GLN A 129 -5.33 -10.46 9.21
C GLN A 129 -6.79 -9.97 9.12
N GLN A 130 -7.01 -8.65 9.09
CA GLN A 130 -8.35 -8.08 8.90
C GLN A 130 -8.87 -8.30 7.47
N VAL A 131 -8.02 -8.11 6.47
CA VAL A 131 -8.35 -8.42 5.07
C VAL A 131 -8.62 -9.91 4.90
N GLU A 132 -7.73 -10.76 5.42
CA GLU A 132 -7.88 -12.22 5.38
C GLU A 132 -9.20 -12.68 5.99
N ARG A 133 -9.56 -12.18 7.16
CA ARG A 133 -10.87 -12.49 7.78
C ARG A 133 -12.03 -12.10 6.85
N THR A 134 -12.00 -10.89 6.30
CA THR A 134 -13.04 -10.37 5.40
C THR A 134 -13.19 -11.24 4.15
N VAL A 135 -12.07 -11.67 3.57
CA VAL A 135 -12.03 -12.54 2.39
C VAL A 135 -12.52 -13.95 2.71
N LEU A 136 -12.07 -14.56 3.81
CA LEU A 136 -12.46 -15.91 4.21
C LEU A 136 -13.94 -16.01 4.60
N GLU A 137 -14.49 -15.00 5.25
CA GLU A 137 -15.92 -14.93 5.55
C GLU A 137 -16.76 -14.98 4.27
N ARG A 138 -16.30 -14.31 3.21
CA ARG A 138 -16.98 -14.28 1.91
C ARG A 138 -16.72 -15.50 1.05
N SER A 139 -15.51 -16.08 1.10
CA SER A 139 -15.15 -17.28 0.33
C SER A 139 -15.75 -18.56 0.91
N SER A 140 -15.96 -18.62 2.23
CA SER A 140 -16.47 -19.82 2.88
C SER A 140 -17.91 -20.11 2.49
N ASN A 141 -18.17 -21.29 1.92
CA ASN A 141 -19.52 -21.82 1.75
C ASN A 141 -20.09 -22.26 3.10
N SER A 142 -20.29 -21.33 4.05
CA SER A 142 -21.08 -21.62 5.24
C SER A 142 -22.55 -21.74 4.83
N ARG A 143 -22.92 -22.89 4.27
CA ARG A 143 -24.28 -23.40 4.39
C ARG A 143 -24.48 -23.59 5.89
N ARG A 144 -25.12 -22.61 6.54
CA ARG A 144 -25.70 -22.75 7.88
C ARG A 144 -26.83 -23.79 7.81
N THR A 145 -26.50 -25.05 7.59
CA THR A 145 -27.36 -26.23 7.76
C THR A 145 -26.86 -27.04 8.95
N LEU A 146 -26.68 -26.37 10.09
CA LEU A 146 -26.39 -27.00 11.39
C LEU A 146 -27.34 -26.50 12.48
N ARG A 147 -28.63 -26.30 12.12
CA ARG A 147 -29.70 -26.11 13.12
C ARG A 147 -30.63 -27.33 13.28
N TYR A 148 -30.35 -28.42 12.58
CA TYR A 148 -31.06 -29.69 12.73
C TYR A 148 -30.09 -30.88 12.80
N MET A 149 -29.05 -30.82 13.64
CA MET A 149 -28.39 -32.05 14.10
C MET A 149 -28.98 -32.47 15.43
N ARG A 150 -30.06 -33.24 15.26
CA ARG A 150 -30.73 -34.07 16.25
C ARG A 150 -29.70 -35.02 16.88
N ARG A 151 -29.87 -35.24 18.17
CA ARG A 151 -28.92 -35.72 19.17
C ARG A 151 -28.55 -37.22 19.10
N ASP A 152 -28.79 -37.93 17.99
CA ASP A 152 -28.90 -39.40 18.04
C ASP A 152 -28.18 -40.20 16.92
N ILE A 153 -26.99 -39.80 16.45
CA ILE A 153 -26.22 -40.66 15.50
C ILE A 153 -24.72 -40.67 15.85
N LEU A 154 -24.38 -41.37 16.91
CA LEU A 154 -23.03 -41.88 17.20
C LEU A 154 -23.07 -43.40 16.98
N SER A 155 -23.04 -43.87 15.72
CA SER A 155 -22.95 -45.32 15.46
C SER A 155 -22.49 -45.75 14.05
N THR A 156 -22.36 -44.86 13.06
CA THR A 156 -21.94 -45.28 11.71
C THR A 156 -20.93 -44.30 11.14
N PHE A 157 -19.70 -44.78 10.98
CA PHE A 157 -18.60 -44.06 10.33
C PHE A 157 -18.87 -43.99 8.82
N ASP A 158 -19.50 -42.90 8.38
CA ASP A 158 -19.67 -42.56 6.96
C ASP A 158 -18.47 -41.77 6.44
N THR A 159 -17.87 -42.28 5.36
CA THR A 159 -16.68 -41.76 4.68
C THR A 159 -16.91 -40.38 4.04
N GLU A 160 -18.16 -40.03 3.72
CA GLU A 160 -18.56 -38.76 3.10
C GLU A 160 -18.27 -37.54 4.00
N ARG A 161 -18.33 -37.70 5.33
CA ARG A 161 -18.05 -36.61 6.28
C ARG A 161 -16.57 -36.21 6.33
N LEU A 162 -15.66 -37.14 6.02
CA LEU A 162 -14.22 -36.86 5.94
C LEU A 162 -13.86 -36.14 4.64
N GLU A 163 -14.54 -36.43 3.54
CA GLU A 163 -14.38 -35.72 2.27
C GLU A 163 -14.89 -34.28 2.34
N GLU A 164 -15.99 -34.03 3.06
CA GLU A 164 -16.52 -32.68 3.21
C GLU A 164 -15.61 -31.80 4.10
N LEU A 165 -15.06 -32.38 5.18
CA LEU A 165 -14.07 -31.71 6.02
C LEU A 165 -12.74 -31.47 5.29
N SER A 166 -12.27 -32.43 4.49
CA SER A 166 -11.04 -32.27 3.70
C SER A 166 -11.21 -31.26 2.55
N SER A 167 -12.39 -31.21 1.92
CA SER A 167 -12.73 -30.20 0.90
C SER A 167 -12.81 -28.80 1.50
N PHE A 168 -13.28 -28.67 2.74
CA PHE A 168 -13.34 -27.37 3.43
C PHE A 168 -11.94 -26.87 3.84
N THR A 169 -11.08 -27.74 4.36
CA THR A 169 -9.72 -27.37 4.76
C THR A 169 -8.87 -27.01 3.55
N THR A 170 -8.91 -27.82 2.47
CA THR A 170 -8.19 -27.54 1.22
C THR A 170 -8.58 -26.18 0.62
N ARG A 171 -9.88 -25.89 0.46
CA ARG A 171 -10.35 -24.59 -0.06
C ARG A 171 -9.94 -23.41 0.81
N THR A 172 -9.93 -23.57 2.13
CA THR A 172 -9.49 -22.51 3.04
C THR A 172 -8.00 -22.24 2.87
N THR A 173 -7.18 -23.29 2.79
CA THR A 173 -5.73 -23.18 2.55
C THR A 173 -5.41 -22.57 1.18
N ASP A 174 -6.18 -22.91 0.15
CA ASP A 174 -6.04 -22.35 -1.19
C ASP A 174 -6.37 -20.85 -1.21
N ALA A 175 -7.49 -20.46 -0.57
CA ALA A 175 -7.88 -19.05 -0.45
C ALA A 175 -6.83 -18.21 0.29
N GLN A 176 -6.26 -18.73 1.38
CA GLN A 176 -5.20 -18.05 2.13
C GLN A 176 -3.92 -17.92 1.31
N THR A 177 -3.55 -18.97 0.57
CA THR A 177 -2.36 -18.97 -0.28
C THR A 177 -2.50 -17.98 -1.43
N ASN A 178 -3.66 -17.97 -2.10
CA ASN A 178 -3.95 -17.03 -3.17
C ASN A 178 -3.98 -15.59 -2.66
N LEU A 179 -4.61 -15.35 -1.50
CA LEU A 179 -4.62 -14.01 -0.90
C LEU A 179 -3.21 -13.52 -0.58
N LYS A 180 -2.37 -14.38 0.01
CA LYS A 180 -0.97 -14.08 0.30
C LYS A 180 -0.21 -13.70 -0.96
N ASN A 181 -0.41 -14.43 -2.06
CA ASN A 181 0.25 -14.16 -3.32
C ASN A 181 -0.20 -12.82 -3.89
N ILE A 182 -1.51 -12.56 -3.96
CA ILE A 182 -2.06 -11.30 -4.51
C ILE A 182 -1.58 -10.09 -3.70
N LEU A 183 -1.69 -10.14 -2.36
CA LEU A 183 -1.26 -9.04 -1.51
C LEU A 183 0.27 -8.86 -1.51
N GLY A 184 1.02 -9.95 -1.72
CA GLY A 184 2.48 -9.91 -1.89
C GLY A 184 2.93 -9.17 -3.15
N GLU A 185 2.03 -8.91 -4.10
CA GLU A 185 2.33 -8.19 -5.34
C GLU A 185 2.14 -6.67 -5.23
N ALA A 186 1.80 -6.13 -4.05
CA ALA A 186 1.59 -4.69 -3.86
C ALA A 186 2.76 -3.82 -4.35
N GLY A 187 4.01 -4.24 -4.09
CA GLY A 187 5.21 -3.55 -4.57
C GLY A 187 5.36 -3.59 -6.09
N PRO A 188 5.39 -4.78 -6.72
CA PRO A 188 5.39 -4.91 -8.18
C PRO A 188 4.26 -4.17 -8.90
N LEU A 189 3.04 -4.19 -8.35
CA LEU A 189 1.91 -3.46 -8.91
C LEU A 189 2.14 -1.94 -8.86
N LEU A 190 2.77 -1.43 -7.80
CA LEU A 190 3.14 -0.01 -7.72
C LEU A 190 4.25 0.35 -8.72
N GLU A 191 5.25 -0.52 -8.91
CA GLU A 191 6.28 -0.34 -9.95
C GLU A 191 5.64 -0.22 -11.34
N GLN A 192 4.68 -1.09 -11.62
CA GLN A 192 3.91 -1.07 -12.87
C GLN A 192 3.07 0.21 -12.98
N ALA A 193 2.35 0.60 -11.93
CA ALA A 193 1.51 1.80 -11.92
C ALA A 193 2.32 3.10 -12.09
N CYS A 194 3.57 3.10 -11.64
CA CYS A 194 4.48 4.24 -11.77
C CYS A 194 5.36 4.19 -13.04
N GLY A 195 5.31 3.12 -13.83
CA GLY A 195 6.03 2.99 -15.09
C GLY A 195 7.54 2.77 -14.98
N GLY A 196 8.07 2.34 -13.82
CA GLY A 196 9.52 2.21 -13.64
C GLY A 196 9.98 1.56 -12.34
N THR A 197 11.29 1.33 -12.22
CA THR A 197 11.90 0.75 -11.01
C THR A 197 12.37 1.85 -10.05
N GLY A 198 12.16 1.66 -8.74
CA GLY A 198 12.57 2.61 -7.69
C GLY A 198 14.08 2.75 -7.47
N THR A 199 14.90 2.28 -8.42
CA THR A 199 16.36 2.12 -8.29
C THR A 199 17.15 3.39 -8.62
N GLY A 200 16.53 4.40 -9.25
CA GLY A 200 17.19 5.68 -9.52
C GLY A 200 18.03 5.76 -10.80
N VAL A 201 18.11 4.71 -11.61
CA VAL A 201 19.14 4.60 -12.66
C VAL A 201 18.71 5.09 -14.06
N THR A 202 17.44 4.99 -14.46
CA THR A 202 16.97 5.44 -15.79
C THR A 202 15.48 5.77 -15.77
N ASN A 203 15.06 6.95 -16.27
CA ASN A 203 13.66 7.40 -16.41
C ASN A 203 12.73 6.94 -15.26
N GLY A 204 13.25 6.90 -14.04
CA GLY A 204 12.76 5.95 -13.04
C GLY A 204 11.50 6.46 -12.37
N LEU A 205 10.35 6.02 -12.87
CA LEU A 205 8.98 6.39 -12.45
C LEU A 205 8.41 7.57 -13.25
N PRO A 206 8.19 7.43 -14.58
CA PRO A 206 7.63 8.51 -15.40
C PRO A 206 6.20 8.87 -14.98
N ASP A 207 5.38 7.90 -14.59
CA ASP A 207 3.96 8.11 -14.27
C ASP A 207 3.74 8.55 -12.81
N CYS A 208 4.78 8.46 -11.98
CA CYS A 208 4.83 9.01 -10.62
C CYS A 208 5.84 10.16 -10.52
N SER A 209 5.91 10.98 -11.58
CA SER A 209 6.73 12.18 -11.63
C SER A 209 5.87 13.42 -11.84
N TRP A 210 5.81 14.28 -10.83
CA TRP A 210 5.13 15.58 -10.90
C TRP A 210 6.12 16.74 -10.90
N GLU A 211 7.28 16.55 -11.54
CA GLU A 211 8.45 17.43 -11.36
C GLU A 211 8.18 18.92 -11.52
N GLY A 212 7.59 19.35 -12.64
CA GLY A 212 7.27 20.76 -12.87
C GLY A 212 6.35 21.33 -11.78
N PRO A 213 5.10 20.84 -11.68
CA PRO A 213 4.14 21.36 -10.69
C PRO A 213 4.62 21.27 -9.24
N MET A 214 5.34 20.19 -8.89
CA MET A 214 5.83 19.98 -7.54
C MET A 214 7.00 20.90 -7.20
N LYS A 215 7.92 21.15 -8.13
CA LYS A 215 9.00 22.13 -7.93
C LYS A 215 8.43 23.54 -7.77
N GLU A 216 7.47 23.94 -8.61
CA GLU A 216 6.77 25.23 -8.49
C GLU A 216 6.07 25.37 -7.13
N PHE A 217 5.36 24.32 -6.70
CA PHE A 217 4.71 24.29 -5.40
C PHE A 217 5.71 24.41 -4.23
N ILE A 218 6.82 23.66 -4.28
CA ILE A 218 7.87 23.74 -3.26
C ILE A 218 8.44 25.16 -3.18
N LEU A 219 8.70 25.81 -4.31
CA LEU A 219 9.23 27.17 -4.36
C LEU A 219 8.24 28.26 -3.94
N SER A 220 6.95 27.93 -3.79
CA SER A 220 5.95 28.86 -3.24
C SER A 220 6.09 29.05 -1.73
N TYR A 221 6.81 28.17 -1.04
CA TYR A 221 7.10 28.31 0.38
C TYR A 221 8.24 29.31 0.64
N PRO A 222 8.16 30.11 1.72
CA PRO A 222 9.19 31.08 2.09
C PRO A 222 10.47 30.43 2.60
#